data_AF-A0AAV2ZZL5-F1
#
_entry.id   AF-A0AAV2ZZL5-F1
#
_cell.length_a   1.000
_cell.length_b   1.000
_cell.length_c   1.000
_cell.angle_alpha   90.00
_cell.angle_beta   90.00
_cell.angle_gamma   90.00
#
_symmetry.space_group_name_H-M   'P 1'
#
loop_
_entity.id
_entity.type
_entity.pdbx_description
1 polymer ?
#
loop_
_entity_poly.entity_id
_entity_poly.type
_entity_poly.pdbx_seq_one_letter_code
_entity_poly.pdbx_strand_id
1 'polypeptide(L)'
;HHVSSHLSHHGGHYRTPSVHGGSGGKGISVSKHSSIGHGFGFGSVHAHSSHHNSFGGHSGGLFAVNEKETMKHLNDRLASYLEKVRSLEQENAQLERNIREWYERNQPSTIPDFSCYFRTIQELQSQISSASLENARIVLQIDNARLASDDFKNKYEMEMRLRNSVEADVNGLRRVLEEINRERCDLESQVQNLQEELLQMKRNHEEEVNSLRAQLGARVNVEVDAAPSVDLNRALSEIREQYENLMERNMRDTENMFLQRIEELNREMASGSEQLQSVQTEVIDLRRTVQTLEIELQSQLSMKSALEGTLAETEATFGAQLAQLQSLINNIESELAQIRGDLERQNHEYKILMDQKTHLEMEIATYKRLLEGHDIHVPPFCENPSYS
;
A
#
# COMPACT_ATOMS: atom_id res chain seq x y z
N HIS A 1 6.75 -33.05 -47.23
CA HIS A 1 7.81 -33.79 -46.53
C HIS A 1 7.49 -33.82 -45.04
N HIS A 2 7.13 -35.01 -44.55
CA HIS A 2 7.07 -35.36 -43.13
C HIS A 2 8.39 -35.03 -42.42
N VAL A 3 8.33 -34.49 -41.20
CA VAL A 3 9.15 -34.97 -40.07
C VAL A 3 8.39 -34.72 -38.76
N SER A 4 8.03 -35.82 -38.10
CA SER A 4 7.62 -35.90 -36.71
C SER A 4 8.79 -35.65 -35.78
N SER A 5 8.56 -35.08 -34.59
CA SER A 5 9.39 -35.37 -33.42
C SER A 5 8.54 -35.43 -32.15
N HIS A 6 8.43 -36.65 -31.64
CA HIS A 6 8.03 -36.94 -30.26
C HIS A 6 9.25 -36.67 -29.35
N LEU A 7 9.03 -36.05 -28.19
CA LEU A 7 9.83 -36.38 -27.02
C LEU A 7 9.00 -36.22 -25.74
N SER A 8 8.96 -37.32 -25.00
CA SER A 8 8.33 -37.53 -23.71
C SER A 8 9.39 -37.62 -22.63
N HIS A 9 9.20 -37.01 -21.45
CA HIS A 9 9.29 -37.65 -20.11
C HIS A 9 9.47 -36.65 -18.96
N HIS A 10 8.65 -36.84 -17.93
CA HIS A 10 8.96 -36.89 -16.49
C HIS A 10 9.25 -35.61 -15.67
N GLY A 11 8.45 -35.47 -14.61
CA GLY A 11 8.98 -35.56 -13.24
C GLY A 11 9.25 -34.26 -12.51
N GLY A 12 8.21 -33.62 -11.97
CA GLY A 12 8.33 -32.57 -10.96
C GLY A 12 7.87 -33.06 -9.60
N HIS A 13 8.78 -33.61 -8.79
CA HIS A 13 8.56 -33.84 -7.37
C HIS A 13 8.49 -32.50 -6.63
N TYR A 14 7.43 -32.29 -5.85
CA TYR A 14 7.36 -31.22 -4.86
C TYR A 14 8.37 -31.51 -3.74
N ARG A 15 9.47 -30.75 -3.71
CA ARG A 15 10.30 -30.58 -2.51
C ARG A 15 10.07 -29.17 -1.94
N THR A 16 9.95 -29.16 -0.62
CA THR A 16 9.68 -28.06 0.31
C THR A 16 10.58 -26.84 0.17
N PRO A 17 10.11 -25.61 0.47
CA PRO A 17 10.94 -24.57 1.04
C PRO A 17 10.89 -24.61 2.57
N SER A 18 12.06 -24.80 3.19
CA SER A 18 12.30 -24.56 4.60
C SER A 18 12.18 -23.06 4.90
N VAL A 19 11.37 -22.70 5.90
CA VAL A 19 11.40 -21.35 6.48
C VAL A 19 12.41 -21.34 7.62
N HIS A 20 13.53 -20.67 7.38
CA HIS A 20 14.46 -20.23 8.41
C HIS A 20 14.04 -18.81 8.80
N GLY A 21 13.43 -18.67 9.97
CA GLY A 21 13.01 -17.39 10.54
C GLY A 21 13.09 -17.49 12.06
N GLY A 22 14.30 -17.30 12.58
CA GLY A 22 14.55 -17.25 14.00
C GLY A 22 14.27 -15.86 14.59
N SER A 23 13.88 -15.89 15.87
CA SER A 23 13.94 -14.83 16.88
C SER A 23 12.63 -14.09 17.18
N GLY A 24 12.05 -14.43 18.34
CA GLY A 24 10.92 -13.70 18.93
C GLY A 24 10.07 -14.60 19.82
N GLY A 25 10.64 -15.07 20.93
CA GLY A 25 9.96 -15.98 21.85
C GLY A 25 8.74 -15.37 22.54
N LYS A 26 7.68 -16.16 22.66
CA LYS A 26 6.96 -16.47 23.90
C LYS A 26 5.88 -17.50 23.57
N GLY A 27 6.08 -18.72 24.06
CA GLY A 27 5.06 -19.75 24.06
C GLY A 27 3.95 -19.38 25.04
N ILE A 28 2.70 -19.52 24.60
CA ILE A 28 1.55 -19.65 25.48
C ILE A 28 0.90 -20.97 25.10
N SER A 29 1.17 -21.98 25.92
CA SER A 29 0.44 -23.25 25.93
C SER A 29 -0.86 -23.01 26.68
N VAL A 30 -2.00 -23.24 26.02
CA VAL A 30 -3.30 -23.33 26.70
C VAL A 30 -3.81 -24.75 26.50
N SER A 31 -3.61 -25.57 27.53
CA SER A 31 -4.21 -26.89 27.66
C SER A 31 -5.72 -26.74 27.84
N LYS A 32 -6.50 -27.24 26.87
CA LYS A 32 -7.93 -27.51 27.07
C LYS A 32 -8.07 -28.87 27.72
N HIS A 33 -8.51 -28.88 28.99
CA HIS A 33 -8.87 -30.09 29.70
C HIS A 33 -10.27 -30.54 29.28
N SER A 34 -10.37 -31.78 28.81
CA SER A 34 -11.61 -32.50 28.53
C SER A 34 -12.27 -32.94 29.83
N SER A 35 -13.44 -32.41 30.17
CA SER A 35 -14.31 -32.99 31.18
C SER A 35 -15.31 -33.96 30.53
N ILE A 36 -14.92 -35.23 30.48
CA ILE A 36 -15.86 -36.35 30.33
C ILE A 36 -16.59 -36.49 31.67
N GLY A 37 -17.89 -36.19 31.67
CA GLY A 37 -18.79 -36.49 32.77
C GLY A 37 -19.06 -38.00 32.79
N HIS A 38 -18.27 -38.73 33.55
CA HIS A 38 -18.64 -40.09 33.96
C HIS A 38 -19.58 -40.02 35.15
N GLY A 39 -20.86 -40.28 34.88
CA GLY A 39 -21.79 -40.74 35.90
C GLY A 39 -21.36 -42.11 36.39
N PHE A 40 -21.04 -42.21 37.68
CA PHE A 40 -20.95 -43.46 38.41
C PHE A 40 -21.88 -43.38 39.62
N GLY A 41 -22.92 -44.20 39.56
CA GLY A 41 -23.72 -44.57 40.71
C GLY A 41 -23.00 -45.62 41.55
N PHE A 42 -23.21 -45.52 42.86
CA PHE A 42 -23.08 -46.53 43.90
C PHE A 42 -23.91 -45.96 45.06
N GLY A 43 -24.87 -46.62 45.71
CA GLY A 43 -25.13 -48.03 45.88
C GLY A 43 -25.37 -48.28 47.38
N SER A 44 -26.49 -48.93 47.68
CA SER A 44 -26.77 -49.71 48.90
C SER A 44 -27.51 -49.06 50.09
N VAL A 45 -28.80 -49.36 50.11
CA VAL A 45 -29.60 -49.96 51.20
C VAL A 45 -28.75 -50.67 52.28
N HIS A 46 -29.09 -50.45 53.56
CA HIS A 46 -29.06 -51.48 54.60
C HIS A 46 -30.11 -51.17 55.69
N ALA A 47 -31.07 -52.09 55.79
CA ALA A 47 -31.93 -52.29 56.95
C ALA A 47 -31.26 -53.33 57.85
N HIS A 48 -31.31 -53.16 59.17
CA HIS A 48 -31.22 -54.28 60.10
C HIS A 48 -32.07 -54.03 61.34
N SER A 49 -32.79 -55.10 61.68
CA SER A 49 -33.71 -55.30 62.78
C SER A 49 -32.99 -55.64 64.10
N SER A 50 -33.71 -55.59 65.21
CA SER A 50 -33.55 -56.57 66.29
C SER A 50 -34.84 -56.74 67.08
N HIS A 51 -35.37 -57.96 67.05
CA HIS A 51 -36.37 -58.49 67.97
C HIS A 51 -35.74 -58.77 69.35
N HIS A 52 -36.53 -58.69 70.43
CA HIS A 52 -36.52 -59.74 71.45
C HIS A 52 -37.84 -59.81 72.24
N ASN A 53 -38.36 -61.03 72.36
CA ASN A 53 -39.46 -61.45 73.23
C ASN A 53 -39.18 -61.19 74.72
N SER A 54 -40.22 -61.06 75.54
CA SER A 54 -40.27 -61.83 76.79
C SER A 54 -41.69 -62.07 77.30
N PHE A 55 -41.92 -63.32 77.69
CA PHE A 55 -43.11 -63.92 78.25
C PHE A 55 -43.18 -63.66 79.77
N GLY A 56 -44.39 -63.48 80.29
CA GLY A 56 -44.86 -64.13 81.52
C GLY A 56 -44.53 -63.51 82.89
N GLY A 57 -45.58 -63.31 83.69
CA GLY A 57 -45.54 -63.68 85.11
C GLY A 57 -45.86 -62.58 86.14
N HIS A 58 -47.11 -62.59 86.62
CA HIS A 58 -47.54 -62.38 88.01
C HIS A 58 -46.83 -61.34 88.89
N SER A 59 -47.59 -60.34 89.36
CA SER A 59 -47.94 -60.13 90.79
C SER A 59 -48.29 -58.65 91.05
N GLY A 60 -49.33 -58.43 91.86
CA GLY A 60 -49.92 -57.12 92.08
C GLY A 60 -49.20 -56.21 93.07
N GLY A 61 -49.55 -54.93 92.99
CA GLY A 61 -49.60 -53.99 94.12
C GLY A 61 -48.36 -53.12 94.37
N LEU A 62 -48.13 -52.06 93.58
CA LEU A 62 -47.32 -50.90 94.01
C LEU A 62 -47.49 -49.64 93.11
N PHE A 63 -48.67 -49.01 93.07
CA PHE A 63 -48.96 -47.88 92.16
C PHE A 63 -48.76 -46.45 92.72
N ALA A 64 -48.06 -46.24 93.84
CA ALA A 64 -47.92 -44.89 94.45
C ALA A 64 -46.48 -44.34 94.59
N VAL A 65 -45.44 -45.12 94.25
CA VAL A 65 -44.02 -44.68 94.35
C VAL A 65 -43.46 -44.19 93.00
N ASN A 66 -44.06 -44.61 91.88
CA ASN A 66 -43.50 -44.43 90.54
C ASN A 66 -43.72 -43.02 89.93
N GLU A 67 -44.79 -42.31 90.32
CA GLU A 67 -45.12 -40.98 89.73
C GLU A 67 -44.23 -39.85 90.27
N LYS A 68 -43.75 -39.97 91.52
CA LYS A 68 -42.87 -38.98 92.13
C LYS A 68 -41.43 -39.08 91.60
N GLU A 69 -40.96 -40.30 91.33
CA GLU A 69 -39.64 -40.52 90.72
C GLU A 69 -39.61 -40.10 89.25
N THR A 70 -40.67 -40.35 88.49
CA THR A 70 -40.76 -39.87 87.10
C THR A 70 -40.82 -38.34 87.03
N MET A 71 -41.55 -37.67 87.93
CA MET A 71 -41.55 -36.19 88.03
C MET A 71 -40.20 -35.63 88.47
N LYS A 72 -39.47 -36.32 89.34
CA LYS A 72 -38.11 -35.93 89.73
C LYS A 72 -37.13 -36.06 88.56
N HIS A 73 -37.18 -37.17 87.82
CA HIS A 73 -36.37 -37.34 86.61
C HIS A 73 -36.68 -36.30 85.53
N LEU A 74 -37.94 -35.92 85.37
CA LEU A 74 -38.33 -34.89 84.42
C LEU A 74 -37.82 -33.50 84.85
N ASN A 75 -37.90 -33.19 86.15
CA ASN A 75 -37.35 -31.96 86.71
C ASN A 75 -35.82 -31.92 86.65
N ASP A 76 -35.12 -33.02 86.91
CA ASP A 76 -33.66 -33.10 86.79
C ASP A 76 -33.23 -32.94 85.31
N ARG A 77 -34.04 -33.47 84.38
CA ARG A 77 -33.85 -33.26 82.95
C ARG A 77 -34.15 -31.82 82.51
N LEU A 78 -35.19 -31.19 83.05
CA LEU A 78 -35.48 -29.76 82.82
C LEU A 78 -34.36 -28.87 83.37
N ALA A 79 -33.85 -29.17 84.57
CA ALA A 79 -32.75 -28.44 85.20
C ALA A 79 -31.47 -28.54 84.34
N SER A 80 -31.13 -29.74 83.86
CA SER A 80 -30.00 -29.92 82.95
C SER A 80 -30.20 -29.25 81.58
N TYR A 81 -31.43 -29.21 81.05
CA TYR A 81 -31.73 -28.42 79.85
C TYR A 81 -31.61 -26.91 80.09
N LEU A 82 -32.12 -26.39 81.21
CA LEU A 82 -31.99 -24.98 81.57
C LEU A 82 -30.53 -24.57 81.80
N GLU A 83 -29.74 -25.44 82.41
CA GLU A 83 -28.29 -25.22 82.58
C GLU A 83 -27.56 -25.26 81.23
N LYS A 84 -27.96 -26.15 80.32
CA LYS A 84 -27.42 -26.18 78.96
C LYS A 84 -27.80 -24.93 78.16
N VAL A 85 -29.04 -24.45 78.26
CA VAL A 85 -29.49 -23.21 77.62
C VAL A 85 -28.68 -22.02 78.16
N ARG A 86 -28.49 -21.91 79.48
CA ARG A 86 -27.65 -20.85 80.06
C ARG A 86 -26.19 -20.91 79.57
N SER A 87 -25.61 -22.11 79.47
CA SER A 87 -24.25 -22.25 78.91
C SER A 87 -24.17 -21.82 77.46
N LEU A 88 -25.19 -22.13 76.64
CA LEU A 88 -25.24 -21.77 75.23
C LEU A 88 -25.49 -20.27 75.03
N GLU A 89 -26.32 -19.65 75.88
CA GLU A 89 -26.52 -18.20 75.91
C GLU A 89 -25.21 -17.47 76.26
N GLN A 90 -24.45 -17.99 77.23
CA GLN A 90 -23.16 -17.44 77.61
C GLN A 90 -22.11 -17.58 76.49
N GLU A 91 -22.05 -18.76 75.85
CA GLU A 91 -21.18 -19.00 74.69
C GLU A 91 -21.56 -18.10 73.51
N ASN A 92 -22.85 -17.95 73.20
CA ASN A 92 -23.32 -17.02 72.16
C ASN A 92 -22.95 -15.57 72.48
N ALA A 93 -23.17 -15.11 73.72
CA ALA A 93 -22.79 -13.76 74.14
C ALA A 93 -21.27 -13.53 74.08
N GLN A 94 -20.47 -14.59 74.21
CA GLN A 94 -19.02 -14.53 74.03
C GLN A 94 -18.63 -14.49 72.56
N LEU A 95 -19.26 -15.31 71.72
CA LEU A 95 -19.04 -15.30 70.27
C LEU A 95 -19.45 -13.96 69.65
N GLU A 96 -20.57 -13.38 70.04
CA GLU A 96 -21.00 -12.07 69.58
C GLU A 96 -20.03 -10.94 69.95
N ARG A 97 -19.40 -11.03 71.13
CA ARG A 97 -18.34 -10.08 71.53
C ARG A 97 -17.09 -10.28 70.69
N ASN A 98 -16.66 -11.52 70.49
CA ASN A 98 -15.50 -11.83 69.65
C ASN A 98 -15.71 -11.40 68.19
N ILE A 99 -16.92 -11.56 67.65
CA ILE A 99 -17.28 -11.11 66.29
C ILE A 99 -17.20 -9.57 66.21
N ARG A 100 -17.76 -8.86 67.19
CA ARG A 100 -17.68 -7.39 67.26
C ARG A 100 -16.24 -6.90 67.33
N GLU A 101 -15.43 -7.47 68.23
CA GLU A 101 -14.02 -7.12 68.37
C GLU A 101 -13.22 -7.44 67.10
N TRP A 102 -13.53 -8.56 66.43
CA TRP A 102 -12.93 -8.90 65.14
C TRP A 102 -13.29 -7.90 64.06
N TYR A 103 -14.55 -7.44 63.98
CA TYR A 103 -14.93 -6.39 63.04
C TYR A 103 -14.29 -5.05 63.35
N GLU A 104 -14.21 -4.64 64.62
CA GLU A 104 -13.54 -3.39 65.00
C GLU A 104 -12.03 -3.42 64.70
N ARG A 105 -11.39 -4.58 64.91
CA ARG A 105 -9.95 -4.76 64.69
C ARG A 105 -9.56 -5.00 63.24
N ASN A 106 -10.45 -5.60 62.44
CA ASN A 106 -10.24 -5.90 61.03
C ASN A 106 -11.02 -4.99 60.09
N GLN A 107 -11.73 -3.98 60.60
CA GLN A 107 -12.28 -2.93 59.76
C GLN A 107 -11.10 -2.26 59.06
N PRO A 108 -10.99 -2.31 57.72
CA PRO A 108 -9.91 -1.65 57.01
C PRO A 108 -10.10 -0.15 57.22
N SER A 109 -9.38 0.41 58.19
CA SER A 109 -9.31 1.84 58.40
C SER A 109 -8.69 2.44 57.14
N THR A 110 -9.52 3.15 56.36
CA THR A 110 -9.23 3.87 55.13
C THR A 110 -8.85 3.03 53.91
N ILE A 111 -9.74 3.04 52.91
CA ILE A 111 -9.39 2.73 51.52
C ILE A 111 -8.24 3.69 51.13
N PRO A 112 -7.10 3.22 50.58
CA PRO A 112 -6.02 4.11 50.16
C PRO A 112 -6.53 5.10 49.11
N ASP A 113 -6.26 6.39 49.29
CA ASP A 113 -6.68 7.43 48.35
C ASP A 113 -5.90 7.34 47.02
N PHE A 114 -6.44 6.62 46.04
CA PHE A 114 -5.85 6.46 44.71
C PHE A 114 -6.00 7.71 43.80
N SER A 115 -6.59 8.80 44.31
CA SER A 115 -6.89 10.01 43.55
C SER A 115 -5.66 10.64 42.86
N CYS A 116 -4.48 10.55 43.50
CA CYS A 116 -3.24 11.06 42.93
C CYS A 116 -2.82 10.28 41.66
N TYR A 117 -2.97 8.96 41.64
CA TYR A 117 -2.68 8.14 40.47
C TYR A 117 -3.63 8.46 39.32
N PHE A 118 -4.93 8.63 39.59
CA PHE A 118 -5.89 9.04 38.57
C PHE A 118 -5.54 10.41 37.97
N ARG A 119 -5.11 11.37 38.78
CA ARG A 119 -4.63 12.68 38.28
C ARG A 119 -3.42 12.52 37.36
N THR A 120 -2.41 11.74 37.76
CA THR A 120 -1.22 11.51 36.92
C THR A 120 -1.56 10.80 35.61
N ILE A 121 -2.49 9.83 35.64
CA ILE A 121 -2.95 9.13 34.43
C ILE A 121 -3.66 10.10 33.50
N GLN A 122 -4.52 10.97 34.02
CA GLN A 122 -5.23 11.97 33.23
C GLN A 122 -4.27 13.00 32.61
N GLU A 123 -3.27 13.46 33.36
CA GLU A 123 -2.22 14.35 32.83
C GLU A 123 -1.42 13.68 31.71
N LEU A 124 -1.01 12.43 31.88
CA LEU A 124 -0.31 11.66 30.84
C LEU A 124 -1.18 11.44 29.60
N GLN A 125 -2.46 11.12 29.79
CA GLN A 125 -3.42 10.99 28.68
C GLN A 125 -3.56 12.32 27.91
N SER A 126 -3.68 13.44 28.63
CA SER A 126 -3.75 14.76 28.01
C SER A 126 -2.47 15.10 27.22
N GLN A 127 -1.30 14.77 27.76
CA GLN A 127 -0.02 14.95 27.06
C GLN A 127 0.06 14.08 25.80
N ILE A 128 -0.36 12.82 25.87
CA ILE A 128 -0.40 11.92 24.70
C ILE A 128 -1.35 12.47 23.63
N SER A 129 -2.54 12.92 24.00
CA SER A 129 -3.48 13.53 23.07
C SER A 129 -2.91 14.80 22.43
N SER A 130 -2.28 15.68 23.22
CA SER A 130 -1.63 16.90 22.71
C SER A 130 -0.48 16.57 21.74
N ALA A 131 0.36 15.60 22.09
CA ALA A 131 1.47 15.15 21.24
C ALA A 131 0.95 14.49 19.95
N SER A 132 -0.14 13.74 20.02
CA SER A 132 -0.76 13.13 18.85
C SER A 132 -1.35 14.17 17.90
N LEU A 133 -1.97 15.23 18.43
CA LEU A 133 -2.47 16.35 17.62
C LEU A 133 -1.33 17.13 16.97
N GLU A 134 -0.25 17.41 17.70
CA GLU A 134 0.91 18.12 17.16
C GLU A 134 1.62 17.27 16.09
N ASN A 135 1.73 15.96 16.29
CA ASN A 135 2.27 15.06 15.27
C ASN A 135 1.42 15.08 13.99
N ALA A 136 0.09 15.00 14.11
CA ALA A 136 -0.81 15.13 12.96
C ALA A 136 -0.64 16.49 12.25
N ARG A 137 -0.48 17.58 13.00
CA ARG A 137 -0.20 18.91 12.45
C ARG A 137 1.12 18.95 11.67
N ILE A 138 2.19 18.39 12.22
CA ILE A 138 3.51 18.34 11.58
C ILE A 138 3.44 17.50 10.30
N VAL A 139 2.77 16.35 10.32
CA VAL A 139 2.57 15.51 9.13
C VAL A 139 1.86 16.29 8.02
N LEU A 140 0.78 17.02 8.35
CA LEU A 140 0.10 17.87 7.37
C LEU A 140 1.00 18.98 6.82
N GLN A 141 1.86 19.59 7.64
CA GLN A 141 2.83 20.58 7.19
C GLN A 141 3.89 19.96 6.26
N ILE A 142 4.35 18.74 6.55
CA ILE A 142 5.27 17.99 5.69
C ILE A 142 4.62 17.70 4.34
N ASP A 143 3.38 17.22 4.34
CA ASP A 143 2.65 16.91 3.11
C ASP A 143 2.39 18.17 2.28
N ASN A 144 2.02 19.29 2.93
CA ASN A 144 1.88 20.58 2.26
C ASN A 144 3.21 21.08 1.65
N ALA A 145 4.32 20.98 2.38
CA ALA A 145 5.63 21.37 1.89
C ALA A 145 6.09 20.47 0.72
N ARG A 146 5.78 19.17 0.77
CA ARG A 146 6.05 18.22 -0.33
C ARG A 146 5.26 18.58 -1.58
N LEU A 147 3.94 18.80 -1.45
CA LEU A 147 3.09 19.22 -2.57
C LEU A 147 3.59 20.54 -3.19
N ALA A 148 3.97 21.52 -2.36
CA ALA A 148 4.55 22.76 -2.85
C ALA A 148 5.88 22.55 -3.59
N SER A 149 6.75 21.67 -3.07
CA SER A 149 8.01 21.29 -3.73
C SER A 149 7.77 20.63 -5.10
N ASP A 150 6.82 19.70 -5.17
CA ASP A 150 6.46 19.01 -6.41
C ASP A 150 5.84 19.97 -7.43
N ASP A 151 5.00 20.91 -6.99
CA ASP A 151 4.46 21.98 -7.84
C ASP A 151 5.57 22.86 -8.42
N PHE A 152 6.56 23.26 -7.61
CA PHE A 152 7.70 24.03 -8.11
C PHE A 152 8.57 23.22 -9.07
N LYS A 153 8.78 21.93 -8.79
CA LYS A 153 9.51 21.04 -9.69
C LYS A 153 8.81 20.92 -11.05
N ASN A 154 7.49 20.68 -11.05
CA ASN A 154 6.70 20.60 -12.28
C ASN A 154 6.73 21.91 -13.08
N LYS A 155 6.61 23.05 -12.40
CA LYS A 155 6.74 24.38 -13.04
C LYS A 155 8.13 24.58 -13.65
N TYR A 156 9.18 24.21 -12.92
CA TYR A 156 10.55 24.30 -13.42
C TYR A 156 10.80 23.41 -14.64
N GLU A 157 10.31 22.17 -14.62
CA GLU A 157 10.43 21.25 -15.76
C GLU A 157 9.67 21.78 -16.99
N MET A 158 8.48 22.34 -16.81
CA MET A 158 7.72 22.96 -17.89
C MET A 158 8.47 24.17 -18.47
N GLU A 159 8.95 25.07 -17.61
CA GLU A 159 9.71 26.26 -18.03
C GLU A 159 11.01 25.87 -18.73
N MET A 160 11.71 24.84 -18.27
CA MET A 160 12.90 24.30 -18.92
C MET A 160 12.58 23.78 -20.33
N ARG A 161 11.47 23.04 -20.49
CA ARG A 161 11.05 22.56 -21.82
C ARG A 161 10.74 23.73 -22.76
N LEU A 162 10.02 24.74 -22.28
CA LEU A 162 9.72 25.94 -23.05
C LEU A 162 11.01 26.69 -23.45
N ARG A 163 11.93 26.88 -22.50
CA ARG A 163 13.24 27.48 -22.75
C ARG A 163 14.01 26.72 -23.82
N ASN A 164 14.09 25.39 -23.72
CA ASN A 164 14.80 24.55 -24.70
C ASN A 164 14.17 24.67 -26.09
N SER A 165 12.84 24.74 -26.19
CA SER A 165 12.14 24.97 -27.46
C SER A 165 12.51 26.32 -28.05
N VAL A 166 12.45 27.39 -27.25
CA VAL A 166 12.81 28.75 -27.70
C VAL A 166 14.29 28.82 -28.08
N GLU A 167 15.18 28.14 -27.35
CA GLU A 167 16.60 28.09 -27.67
C GLU A 167 16.86 27.34 -28.99
N ALA A 168 16.13 26.25 -29.25
CA ALA A 168 16.15 25.57 -30.54
C ALA A 168 15.67 26.48 -31.67
N ASP A 169 14.58 27.23 -31.48
CA ASP A 169 14.06 28.19 -32.46
C ASP A 169 15.06 29.32 -32.72
N VAL A 170 15.69 29.88 -31.69
CA VAL A 170 16.73 30.91 -31.82
C VAL A 170 17.93 30.38 -32.60
N ASN A 171 18.36 29.15 -32.33
CA ASN A 171 19.45 28.53 -33.08
C ASN A 171 19.06 28.26 -34.54
N GLY A 172 17.81 27.86 -34.80
CA GLY A 172 17.26 27.76 -36.15
C GLY A 172 17.27 29.10 -36.89
N LEU A 173 16.79 30.17 -36.25
CA LEU A 173 16.80 31.52 -36.82
C LEU A 173 18.22 32.04 -37.09
N ARG A 174 19.20 31.71 -36.22
CA ARG A 174 20.61 32.03 -36.46
C ARG A 174 21.15 31.33 -37.71
N ARG A 175 20.82 30.06 -37.92
CA ARG A 175 21.20 29.33 -39.13
C ARG A 175 20.60 29.94 -40.39
N VAL A 176 19.32 30.29 -40.37
CA VAL A 176 18.66 30.97 -41.50
C VAL A 176 19.32 32.32 -41.78
N LEU A 177 19.70 33.07 -40.74
CA LEU A 177 20.44 34.32 -40.90
C LEU A 177 21.82 34.11 -41.53
N GLU A 178 22.54 33.06 -41.15
CA GLU A 178 23.82 32.67 -41.76
C GLU A 178 23.66 32.27 -43.23
N GLU A 179 22.60 31.53 -43.57
CA GLU A 179 22.25 31.16 -44.94
C GLU A 179 21.96 32.41 -45.79
N ILE A 180 21.10 33.32 -45.31
CA ILE A 180 20.80 34.59 -45.99
C ILE A 180 22.07 35.43 -46.18
N ASN A 181 22.95 35.49 -45.17
CA ASN A 181 24.20 36.24 -45.30
C ASN A 181 25.14 35.59 -46.33
N ARG A 182 25.18 34.26 -46.42
CA ARG A 182 25.95 33.55 -47.47
C ARG A 182 25.41 33.90 -48.85
N GLU A 183 24.10 33.78 -49.05
CA GLU A 183 23.45 34.15 -50.33
C GLU A 183 23.70 35.62 -50.68
N ARG A 184 23.66 36.52 -49.70
CA ARG A 184 24.00 37.93 -49.91
C ARG A 184 25.43 38.11 -50.40
N CYS A 185 26.41 37.48 -49.74
CA CYS A 185 27.81 37.53 -50.15
C CYS A 185 28.02 36.96 -51.56
N ASP A 186 27.35 35.86 -51.90
CA ASP A 186 27.42 35.24 -53.23
C ASP A 186 26.87 36.19 -54.30
N LEU A 187 25.74 36.84 -54.04
CA LEU A 187 25.16 37.85 -54.93
C LEU A 187 26.05 39.11 -55.03
N GLU A 188 26.63 39.57 -53.93
CA GLU A 188 27.58 40.70 -53.93
C GLU A 188 28.81 40.39 -54.80
N SER A 189 29.36 39.18 -54.73
CA SER A 189 30.47 38.73 -55.58
C SER A 189 30.06 38.66 -57.06
N GLN A 190 28.87 38.14 -57.37
CA GLN A 190 28.35 38.15 -58.75
C GLN A 190 28.19 39.58 -59.30
N VAL A 191 27.70 40.51 -58.48
CA VAL A 191 27.59 41.93 -58.87
C VAL A 191 28.97 42.54 -59.14
N GLN A 192 29.97 42.26 -58.29
CA GLN A 192 31.34 42.74 -58.50
C GLN A 192 31.94 42.18 -59.80
N ASN A 193 31.80 40.87 -60.04
CA ASN A 193 32.29 40.22 -61.27
C ASN A 193 31.65 40.86 -62.52
N LEU A 194 30.33 41.07 -62.52
CA LEU A 194 29.63 41.72 -63.64
C LEU A 194 30.07 43.19 -63.83
N GLN A 195 30.38 43.91 -62.75
CA GLN A 195 30.93 45.26 -62.84
C GLN A 195 32.33 45.27 -63.46
N GLU A 196 33.19 44.32 -63.08
CA GLU A 196 34.53 44.14 -63.64
C GLU A 196 34.47 43.77 -65.13
N GLU A 197 33.60 42.84 -65.52
CA GLU A 197 33.36 42.47 -66.92
C GLU A 197 32.90 43.68 -67.75
N LEU A 198 31.98 44.49 -67.22
CA LEU A 198 31.50 45.70 -67.88
C LEU A 198 32.62 46.73 -68.05
N LEU A 199 33.46 46.93 -67.03
CA LEU A 199 34.64 47.79 -67.11
C LEU A 199 35.67 47.29 -68.13
N GLN A 200 35.89 45.98 -68.18
CA GLN A 200 36.78 45.35 -69.16
C GLN A 200 36.27 45.56 -70.59
N MET A 201 34.97 45.31 -70.83
CA MET A 201 34.31 45.57 -72.11
C MET A 201 34.44 47.03 -72.55
N LYS A 202 34.25 47.99 -71.63
CA LYS A 202 34.45 49.42 -71.93
C LYS A 202 35.89 49.74 -72.30
N ARG A 203 36.87 49.22 -71.56
CA ARG A 203 38.30 49.40 -71.89
C ARG A 203 38.64 48.79 -73.25
N ASN A 204 38.22 47.56 -73.51
CA ASN A 204 38.42 46.91 -74.81
C ASN A 204 37.81 47.74 -75.94
N HIS A 205 36.57 48.22 -75.77
CA HIS A 205 35.92 49.06 -76.77
C HIS A 205 36.67 50.39 -77.00
N GLU A 206 37.14 51.04 -75.93
CA GLU A 206 37.93 52.27 -76.03
C GLU A 206 39.26 52.04 -76.75
N GLU A 207 39.95 50.94 -76.46
CA GLU A 207 41.17 50.50 -77.15
C GLU A 207 40.90 50.21 -78.63
N GLU A 208 39.82 49.49 -78.96
CA GLU A 208 39.41 49.23 -80.34
C GLU A 208 39.09 50.53 -81.09
N VAL A 209 38.32 51.44 -80.50
CA VAL A 209 38.00 52.75 -81.08
C VAL A 209 39.27 53.58 -81.29
N ASN A 210 40.20 53.57 -80.33
CA ASN A 210 41.49 54.25 -80.45
C ASN A 210 42.35 53.64 -81.56
N SER A 211 42.35 52.31 -81.70
CA SER A 211 43.05 51.61 -82.78
C SER A 211 42.46 51.96 -84.15
N LEU A 212 41.13 51.98 -84.28
CA LEU A 212 40.45 52.35 -85.52
C LEU A 212 40.64 53.85 -85.84
N ARG A 213 40.66 54.72 -84.83
CA ARG A 213 41.03 56.14 -84.99
C ARG A 213 42.47 56.32 -85.44
N ALA A 214 43.40 55.55 -84.89
CA ALA A 214 44.79 55.55 -85.33
C ALA A 214 44.91 55.08 -86.79
N GLN A 215 44.16 54.04 -87.17
CA GLN A 215 44.07 53.57 -88.56
C GLN A 215 43.44 54.61 -89.50
N LEU A 216 42.44 55.37 -89.04
CA LEU A 216 41.80 56.45 -89.82
C LEU A 216 42.63 57.74 -89.89
N GLY A 217 43.49 58.01 -88.89
CA GLY A 217 44.48 59.10 -88.92
C GLY A 217 45.70 58.80 -89.77
N ALA A 218 45.97 57.52 -90.03
CA ALA A 218 46.99 57.05 -90.96
C ALA A 218 46.44 56.94 -92.39
N ARG A 219 46.08 58.07 -92.99
CA ARG A 219 45.87 58.16 -94.45
C ARG A 219 46.91 59.06 -95.10
N VAL A 220 48.18 58.67 -95.06
CA VAL A 220 49.23 59.08 -96.02
C VAL A 220 50.26 57.96 -96.15
N ASN A 221 50.53 57.61 -97.41
CA ASN A 221 51.63 56.79 -97.92
C ASN A 221 52.88 56.75 -97.03
N VAL A 222 53.38 55.53 -96.77
CA VAL A 222 54.82 55.27 -96.86
C VAL A 222 55.04 53.92 -97.54
N GLU A 223 56.02 53.97 -98.43
CA GLU A 223 56.46 52.99 -99.39
C GLU A 223 56.92 51.68 -98.76
N VAL A 224 56.81 50.65 -99.58
CA VAL A 224 57.39 49.32 -99.40
C VAL A 224 58.91 49.47 -99.32
N ASP A 225 59.48 49.52 -98.12
CA ASP A 225 60.91 49.33 -97.90
C ASP A 225 61.15 47.84 -97.61
N ALA A 226 61.77 47.17 -98.58
CA ALA A 226 62.15 45.76 -98.49
C ALA A 226 63.35 45.65 -97.53
N ALA A 227 63.06 45.58 -96.24
CA ALA A 227 64.04 45.22 -95.22
C ALA A 227 64.58 43.81 -95.51
N PRO A 228 65.89 43.60 -95.25
CA PRO A 228 66.74 42.62 -95.91
C PRO A 228 66.28 41.21 -95.63
N SER A 229 66.39 40.33 -96.64
CA SER A 229 66.08 38.89 -96.60
C SER A 229 66.08 38.33 -95.19
N VAL A 230 64.91 38.38 -94.54
CA VAL A 230 64.71 37.72 -93.27
C VAL A 230 64.90 36.25 -93.61
N ASP A 231 65.90 35.67 -92.96
CA ASP A 231 66.27 34.29 -93.15
C ASP A 231 65.02 33.45 -92.94
N LEU A 232 64.38 33.03 -94.03
CA LEU A 232 63.04 32.43 -94.00
C LEU A 232 63.05 31.19 -93.12
N ASN A 233 64.21 30.52 -93.06
CA ASN A 233 64.52 29.44 -92.14
C ASN A 233 64.46 29.86 -90.67
N ARG A 234 64.96 31.04 -90.30
CA ARG A 234 64.88 31.56 -88.92
C ARG A 234 63.44 31.89 -88.54
N ALA A 235 62.69 32.58 -89.40
CA ALA A 235 61.28 32.91 -89.12
C ALA A 235 60.38 31.66 -89.07
N LEU A 236 60.60 30.69 -89.98
CA LEU A 236 59.93 29.39 -89.93
C LEU A 236 60.35 28.56 -88.71
N SER A 237 61.59 28.72 -88.22
CA SER A 237 62.06 28.07 -86.99
C SER A 237 61.47 28.73 -85.75
N GLU A 238 61.39 30.06 -85.67
CA GLU A 238 60.71 30.79 -84.59
C GLU A 238 59.21 30.43 -84.55
N ILE A 239 58.53 30.34 -85.70
CA ILE A 239 57.13 29.89 -85.76
C ILE A 239 57.00 28.44 -85.30
N ARG A 240 57.89 27.53 -85.73
CA ARG A 240 57.90 26.14 -85.24
C ARG A 240 58.11 26.07 -83.73
N GLU A 241 59.08 26.83 -83.22
CA GLU A 241 59.38 26.91 -81.79
C GLU A 241 58.19 27.47 -81.00
N GLN A 242 57.47 28.46 -81.53
CA GLN A 242 56.23 28.97 -80.92
C GLN A 242 55.10 27.95 -80.95
N TYR A 243 54.93 27.19 -82.04
CA TYR A 243 53.94 26.12 -82.12
C TYR A 243 54.28 24.94 -81.20
N GLU A 244 55.54 24.53 -81.11
CA GLU A 244 56.00 23.51 -80.18
C GLU A 244 55.78 23.96 -78.73
N ASN A 245 56.14 25.20 -78.39
CA ASN A 245 55.87 25.77 -77.06
C ASN A 245 54.36 25.88 -76.76
N LEU A 246 53.53 26.23 -77.73
CA LEU A 246 52.08 26.32 -77.56
C LEU A 246 51.46 24.93 -77.39
N MET A 247 51.89 23.94 -78.17
CA MET A 247 51.49 22.54 -78.02
C MET A 247 51.92 21.99 -76.66
N GLU A 248 53.15 22.27 -76.24
CA GLU A 248 53.66 21.80 -74.95
C GLU A 248 52.92 22.47 -73.78
N ARG A 249 52.60 23.76 -73.87
CA ARG A 249 51.75 24.46 -72.90
C ARG A 249 50.34 23.88 -72.87
N ASN A 250 49.71 23.67 -74.03
CA ASN A 250 48.36 23.10 -74.12
C ASN A 250 48.32 21.67 -73.54
N MET A 251 49.33 20.84 -73.83
CA MET A 251 49.49 19.52 -73.22
C MET A 251 49.63 19.61 -71.69
N ARG A 252 50.49 20.49 -71.17
CA ARG A 252 50.64 20.69 -69.72
C ARG A 252 49.36 21.20 -69.06
N ASP A 253 48.68 22.15 -69.68
CA ASP A 253 47.45 22.75 -69.15
C ASP A 253 46.31 21.73 -69.14
N THR A 254 46.18 20.91 -70.19
CA THR A 254 45.21 19.81 -70.22
C THR A 254 45.53 18.73 -69.19
N GLU A 255 46.79 18.32 -69.04
CA GLU A 255 47.23 17.38 -68.00
C GLU A 255 46.92 17.93 -66.59
N ASN A 256 47.25 19.18 -66.32
CA ASN A 256 46.96 19.85 -65.05
C ASN A 256 45.45 19.92 -64.77
N MET A 257 44.63 20.26 -65.77
CA MET A 257 43.17 20.25 -65.66
C MET A 257 42.62 18.86 -65.35
N PHE A 258 43.16 17.80 -65.99
CA PHE A 258 42.77 16.42 -65.69
C PHE A 258 43.16 16.01 -64.28
N LEU A 259 44.39 16.32 -63.85
CA LEU A 259 44.86 16.03 -62.49
C LEU A 259 44.02 16.76 -61.45
N GLN A 260 43.72 18.05 -61.66
CA GLN A 260 42.87 18.83 -60.78
C GLN A 260 41.46 18.23 -60.70
N ARG A 261 40.88 17.81 -61.83
CA ARG A 261 39.55 17.19 -61.85
C ARG A 261 39.53 15.83 -61.15
N ILE A 262 40.60 15.03 -61.29
CA ILE A 262 40.76 13.76 -60.56
C ILE A 262 40.90 14.02 -59.05
N GLU A 263 41.66 15.04 -58.65
CA GLU A 263 41.77 15.41 -57.24
C GLU A 263 40.45 15.90 -56.66
N GLU A 264 39.70 16.74 -57.38
CA GLU A 264 38.36 17.18 -56.98
C GLU A 264 37.41 15.99 -56.83
N LEU A 265 37.37 15.09 -57.82
CA LEU A 265 36.54 13.89 -57.75
C LEU A 265 36.95 13.00 -56.56
N ASN A 266 38.25 12.86 -56.29
CA ASN A 266 38.75 12.12 -55.13
C ASN A 266 38.34 12.78 -53.81
N ARG A 267 38.39 14.12 -53.71
CA ARG A 267 37.90 14.84 -52.53
C ARG A 267 36.39 14.67 -52.34
N GLU A 268 35.62 14.78 -53.41
CA GLU A 268 34.16 14.56 -53.39
C GLU A 268 33.84 13.12 -52.95
N MET A 269 34.51 12.11 -53.52
CA MET A 269 34.35 10.71 -53.12
C MET A 269 34.75 10.45 -51.67
N ALA A 270 35.85 11.05 -51.19
CA ALA A 270 36.26 10.95 -49.79
C ALA A 270 35.22 11.57 -48.85
N SER A 271 34.74 12.79 -49.16
CA SER A 271 33.70 13.46 -48.37
C SER A 271 32.37 12.70 -48.38
N GLY A 272 31.97 12.14 -49.52
CA GLY A 272 30.77 11.31 -49.65
C GLY A 272 30.89 10.00 -48.86
N SER A 273 32.08 9.38 -48.85
CA SER A 273 32.39 8.19 -48.04
C SER A 273 32.33 8.49 -46.55
N GLU A 274 32.87 9.64 -46.10
CA GLU A 274 32.80 10.08 -44.70
C GLU A 274 31.35 10.36 -44.25
N GLN A 275 30.57 11.06 -45.08
CA GLN A 275 29.15 11.30 -44.82
C GLN A 275 28.37 9.98 -44.72
N LEU A 276 28.64 9.04 -45.63
CA LEU A 276 27.97 7.75 -45.65
C LEU A 276 28.35 6.90 -44.42
N GLN A 277 29.60 6.95 -43.97
CA GLN A 277 30.03 6.33 -42.71
C GLN A 277 29.35 6.98 -41.50
N SER A 278 29.26 8.31 -41.45
CA SER A 278 28.57 9.05 -40.39
C SER A 278 27.10 8.62 -40.27
N VAL A 279 26.37 8.62 -41.39
CA VAL A 279 24.96 8.18 -41.44
C VAL A 279 24.85 6.71 -41.04
N GLN A 280 25.78 5.85 -41.47
CA GLN A 280 25.80 4.45 -41.07
C GLN A 280 25.97 4.29 -39.54
N THR A 281 26.87 5.07 -38.92
CA THR A 281 27.04 5.04 -37.45
C THR A 281 25.80 5.55 -36.73
N GLU A 282 25.18 6.63 -37.21
CA GLU A 282 23.95 7.18 -36.62
C GLU A 282 22.79 6.17 -36.70
N VAL A 283 22.63 5.46 -37.82
CA VAL A 283 21.63 4.40 -37.98
C VAL A 283 21.88 3.24 -37.01
N ILE A 284 23.13 2.85 -36.77
CA ILE A 284 23.48 1.79 -35.82
C ILE A 284 23.16 2.24 -34.40
N ASP A 285 23.49 3.48 -34.03
CA ASP A 285 23.23 4.00 -32.69
C ASP A 285 21.73 4.20 -32.45
N LEU A 286 20.98 4.72 -33.42
CA LEU A 286 19.52 4.77 -33.36
C LEU A 286 18.92 3.37 -33.19
N ARG A 287 19.39 2.36 -33.93
CA ARG A 287 18.94 0.96 -33.73
C ARG A 287 19.23 0.45 -32.33
N ARG A 288 20.40 0.75 -31.76
CA ARG A 288 20.74 0.39 -30.37
C ARG A 288 19.83 1.09 -29.36
N THR A 289 19.53 2.37 -29.56
CA THR A 289 18.61 3.10 -28.68
C THR A 289 17.20 2.52 -28.73
N VAL A 290 16.68 2.19 -29.92
CA VAL A 290 15.38 1.54 -30.09
C VAL A 290 15.35 0.20 -29.35
N GLN A 291 16.35 -0.66 -29.54
CA GLN A 291 16.43 -1.94 -28.82
C GLN A 291 16.49 -1.77 -27.31
N THR A 292 17.22 -0.78 -26.82
CA THR A 292 17.31 -0.48 -25.37
C THR A 292 15.95 -0.02 -24.83
N LEU A 293 15.25 0.86 -25.55
CA LEU A 293 13.91 1.32 -25.19
C LEU A 293 12.88 0.18 -25.26
N GLU A 294 12.99 -0.74 -26.21
CA GLU A 294 12.14 -1.92 -26.30
C GLU A 294 12.34 -2.84 -25.09
N ILE A 295 13.58 -3.08 -24.68
CA ILE A 295 13.89 -3.88 -23.48
C ILE A 295 13.34 -3.20 -22.23
N GLU A 296 13.50 -1.88 -22.10
CA GLU A 296 12.95 -1.13 -20.98
C GLU A 296 11.42 -1.16 -20.99
N LEU A 297 10.78 -1.07 -22.16
CA LEU A 297 9.33 -1.22 -22.26
C LEU A 297 8.87 -2.61 -21.79
N GLN A 298 9.57 -3.68 -22.20
CA GLN A 298 9.26 -5.04 -21.75
C GLN A 298 9.50 -5.22 -20.24
N SER A 299 10.56 -4.63 -19.69
CA SER A 299 10.85 -4.69 -18.25
C SER A 299 9.74 -3.99 -17.46
N GLN A 300 9.32 -2.80 -17.88
CA GLN A 300 8.23 -2.05 -17.25
C GLN A 300 6.88 -2.78 -17.35
N LEU A 301 6.57 -3.40 -18.49
CA LEU A 301 5.36 -4.22 -18.64
C LEU A 301 5.40 -5.45 -17.70
N SER A 302 6.55 -6.10 -17.55
CA SER A 302 6.71 -7.21 -16.62
C SER A 302 6.54 -6.77 -15.16
N MET A 303 7.09 -5.61 -14.79
CA MET A 303 6.96 -5.03 -13.46
C MET A 303 5.51 -4.65 -13.16
N LYS A 304 4.82 -4.02 -14.12
CA LYS A 304 3.39 -3.70 -14.02
C LYS A 304 2.57 -4.97 -13.76
N SER A 305 2.77 -6.02 -14.56
CA SER A 305 2.06 -7.29 -14.41
C SER A 305 2.30 -7.93 -13.04
N ALA A 306 3.54 -7.89 -12.55
CA ALA A 306 3.87 -8.38 -11.21
C ALA A 306 3.15 -7.57 -10.12
N LEU A 307 3.14 -6.24 -10.22
CA LEU A 307 2.44 -5.37 -9.26
C LEU A 307 0.94 -5.58 -9.27
N GLU A 308 0.31 -5.66 -10.46
CA GLU A 308 -1.12 -5.99 -10.60
C GLU A 308 -1.45 -7.37 -9.99
N GLY A 309 -0.57 -8.35 -10.18
CA GLY A 309 -0.68 -9.67 -9.55
C GLY A 309 -0.62 -9.61 -8.02
N THR A 310 0.34 -8.88 -7.46
CA THR A 310 0.44 -8.71 -6.00
C THR A 310 -0.76 -7.95 -5.42
N LEU A 311 -1.26 -6.94 -6.15
CA LEU A 311 -2.46 -6.21 -5.75
C LEU A 311 -3.66 -7.15 -5.69
N ALA A 312 -3.92 -7.91 -6.75
CA ALA A 312 -5.01 -8.88 -6.81
C ALA A 312 -4.91 -9.95 -5.70
N GLU A 313 -3.70 -10.44 -5.40
CA GLU A 313 -3.48 -11.38 -4.30
C GLU A 313 -3.78 -10.74 -2.93
N THR A 314 -3.32 -9.50 -2.70
CA THR A 314 -3.62 -8.78 -1.46
C THR A 314 -5.11 -8.50 -1.31
N GLU A 315 -5.80 -8.07 -2.37
CA GLU A 315 -7.24 -7.87 -2.37
C GLU A 315 -8.00 -9.16 -2.09
N ALA A 316 -7.60 -10.28 -2.69
CA ALA A 316 -8.20 -11.58 -2.45
C ALA A 316 -7.99 -12.06 -1.00
N THR A 317 -6.80 -11.88 -0.45
CA THR A 317 -6.50 -12.26 0.95
C THR A 317 -7.28 -11.40 1.95
N PHE A 318 -7.34 -10.08 1.76
CA PHE A 318 -8.16 -9.21 2.60
C PHE A 318 -9.66 -9.48 2.43
N GLY A 319 -10.13 -9.75 1.21
CA GLY A 319 -11.51 -10.16 0.95
C GLY A 319 -11.88 -11.44 1.69
N ALA A 320 -10.98 -12.43 1.72
CA ALA A 320 -11.17 -13.66 2.48
C ALA A 320 -11.19 -13.41 4.00
N GLN A 321 -10.30 -12.55 4.52
CA GLN A 321 -10.29 -12.17 5.94
C GLN A 321 -11.57 -11.44 6.35
N LEU A 322 -12.06 -10.51 5.52
CA LEU A 322 -13.33 -9.82 5.75
C LEU A 322 -14.51 -10.80 5.76
N ALA A 323 -14.55 -11.75 4.83
CA ALA A 323 -15.58 -12.78 4.81
C ALA A 323 -15.55 -13.68 6.06
N GLN A 324 -14.35 -14.02 6.56
CA GLN A 324 -14.19 -14.76 7.82
C GLN A 324 -14.69 -13.96 9.03
N LEU A 325 -14.34 -12.68 9.12
CA LEU A 325 -14.82 -11.80 10.18
C LEU A 325 -16.34 -11.62 10.13
N GLN A 326 -16.91 -11.45 8.95
CA GLN A 326 -18.36 -11.35 8.77
C GLN A 326 -19.07 -12.65 9.21
N SER A 327 -18.50 -13.82 8.90
CA SER A 327 -19.01 -15.11 9.37
C SER A 327 -18.99 -15.20 10.90
N LEU A 328 -17.90 -14.76 11.54
CA LEU A 328 -17.82 -14.73 13.01
C LEU A 328 -18.87 -13.79 13.62
N ILE A 329 -19.06 -12.59 13.05
CA ILE A 329 -20.08 -11.65 13.48
C ILE A 329 -21.46 -12.31 13.40
N ASN A 330 -21.80 -12.90 12.25
CA ASN A 330 -23.10 -13.56 12.05
C ASN A 330 -23.33 -14.70 13.07
N ASN A 331 -22.28 -15.48 13.39
CA ASN A 331 -22.38 -16.54 14.38
C ASN A 331 -22.66 -15.99 15.79
N ILE A 332 -21.94 -14.94 16.20
CA ILE A 332 -22.15 -14.30 17.51
C ILE A 332 -23.53 -13.63 17.58
N GLU A 333 -23.97 -12.97 16.51
CA GLU A 333 -25.31 -12.39 16.41
C GLU A 333 -26.39 -13.46 16.54
N SER A 334 -26.20 -14.63 15.91
CA SER A 334 -27.10 -15.77 16.05
C SER A 334 -27.12 -16.32 17.48
N GLU A 335 -25.96 -16.47 18.13
CA GLU A 335 -25.86 -16.92 19.52
C GLU A 335 -26.57 -15.93 20.47
N LEU A 336 -26.37 -14.62 20.26
CA LEU A 336 -27.05 -13.58 21.03
C LEU A 336 -28.57 -13.61 20.82
N ALA A 337 -29.04 -13.82 19.59
CA ALA A 337 -30.46 -13.96 19.29
C ALA A 337 -31.05 -15.20 19.98
N GLN A 338 -30.32 -16.33 19.99
CA GLN A 338 -30.74 -17.54 20.67
C GLN A 338 -30.85 -17.34 22.19
N ILE A 339 -29.83 -16.76 22.83
CA ILE A 339 -29.83 -16.50 24.28
C ILE A 339 -30.98 -15.55 24.66
N ARG A 340 -31.25 -14.52 23.85
CA ARG A 340 -32.40 -13.62 24.06
C ARG A 340 -33.72 -14.38 24.01
N GLY A 341 -33.90 -15.24 23.00
CA GLY A 341 -35.10 -16.07 22.89
C GLY A 341 -35.27 -17.04 24.07
N ASP A 342 -34.19 -17.67 24.54
CA ASP A 342 -34.22 -18.54 25.72
C ASP A 342 -34.55 -17.75 27.00
N LEU A 343 -34.01 -16.53 27.15
CA LEU A 343 -34.32 -15.66 28.29
C LEU A 343 -35.80 -15.23 28.29
N GLU A 344 -36.33 -14.86 27.12
CA GLU A 344 -37.76 -14.52 26.96
C GLU A 344 -38.66 -15.69 27.31
N ARG A 345 -38.31 -16.90 26.85
CA ARG A 345 -39.02 -18.13 27.19
C ARG A 345 -38.98 -18.42 28.69
N GLN A 346 -37.80 -18.36 29.31
CA GLN A 346 -37.67 -18.54 30.76
C GLN A 346 -38.47 -17.49 31.53
N ASN A 347 -38.45 -16.22 31.11
CA ASN A 347 -39.24 -15.16 31.73
C ASN A 347 -40.74 -15.47 31.68
N HIS A 348 -41.22 -15.99 30.55
CA HIS A 348 -42.60 -16.42 30.40
C HIS A 348 -42.94 -17.60 31.33
N GLU A 349 -42.09 -18.63 31.39
CA GLU A 349 -42.26 -19.77 32.30
C GLU A 349 -42.26 -19.31 33.78
N TYR A 350 -41.39 -18.38 34.16
CA TYR A 350 -41.35 -17.78 35.51
C TYR A 350 -42.64 -17.02 35.84
N LYS A 351 -43.21 -16.27 34.90
CA LYS A 351 -44.49 -15.58 35.10
C LYS A 351 -45.62 -16.57 35.38
N ILE A 352 -45.73 -17.63 34.56
CA ILE A 352 -46.74 -18.67 34.77
C ILE A 352 -46.59 -19.33 36.16
N LEU A 353 -45.35 -19.67 36.54
CA LEU A 353 -45.10 -20.27 37.85
C LEU A 353 -45.42 -19.31 39.01
N MET A 354 -45.14 -18.02 38.83
CA MET A 354 -45.50 -16.99 39.80
C MET A 354 -47.03 -16.89 39.94
N ASP A 355 -47.77 -16.87 38.85
CA ASP A 355 -49.23 -16.83 38.86
C ASP A 355 -49.79 -18.07 39.60
N GLN A 356 -49.26 -19.26 39.31
CA GLN A 356 -49.63 -20.49 40.03
C GLN A 356 -49.30 -20.42 41.52
N LYS A 357 -48.11 -19.92 41.89
CA LYS A 357 -47.72 -19.72 43.29
C LYS A 357 -48.69 -18.78 44.00
N THR A 358 -49.03 -17.64 43.41
CA THR A 358 -49.98 -16.70 44.01
C THR A 358 -51.36 -17.32 44.17
N HIS A 359 -51.82 -18.13 43.21
CA HIS A 359 -53.07 -18.86 43.30
C HIS A 359 -53.07 -19.86 44.47
N LEU A 360 -52.02 -20.69 44.59
CA LEU A 360 -51.87 -21.64 45.70
C LEU A 360 -51.75 -20.94 47.06
N GLU A 361 -51.07 -19.79 47.14
CA GLU A 361 -51.00 -18.99 48.35
C GLU A 361 -52.39 -18.48 48.79
N MET A 362 -53.24 -18.08 47.82
CA MET A 362 -54.63 -17.73 48.10
C MET A 362 -55.43 -18.93 48.62
N GLU A 363 -55.28 -20.11 48.01
CA GLU A 363 -55.94 -21.35 48.48
C GLU A 363 -55.49 -21.73 49.90
N ILE A 364 -54.19 -21.65 50.20
CA ILE A 364 -53.68 -21.91 51.56
C ILE A 364 -54.26 -20.90 52.56
N ALA A 365 -54.37 -19.62 52.18
CA ALA A 365 -54.96 -18.60 53.04
C ALA A 365 -56.44 -18.86 53.32
N THR A 366 -57.22 -19.31 52.33
CA THR A 366 -58.63 -19.68 52.54
C THR A 366 -58.75 -20.94 53.40
N TYR A 367 -57.91 -21.96 53.16
CA TYR A 367 -57.87 -23.16 54.00
C TYR A 367 -57.51 -22.84 55.45
N LYS A 368 -56.52 -21.96 55.70
CA LYS A 368 -56.18 -21.49 57.06
C LYS A 368 -57.36 -20.79 57.73
N ARG A 369 -58.07 -19.91 57.02
CA ARG A 369 -59.26 -19.21 57.55
C ARG A 369 -60.36 -20.19 57.97
N LEU A 370 -60.61 -21.24 57.18
CA LEU A 370 -61.58 -22.28 57.50
C LEU A 370 -61.17 -23.10 58.74
N LEU A 371 -59.88 -23.38 58.91
CA LEU A 371 -59.33 -24.12 60.05
C LEU A 371 -59.32 -23.29 61.35
N GLU A 372 -59.13 -21.98 61.26
CA GLU A 372 -59.14 -21.05 62.41
C GLU A 372 -60.55 -20.74 62.93
N GLY A 373 -61.60 -21.33 62.34
CA GLY A 373 -62.98 -21.23 62.84
C GLY A 373 -63.62 -19.86 62.70
N HIS A 374 -63.09 -18.98 61.83
CA HIS A 374 -63.76 -17.72 61.49
C HIS A 374 -64.92 -17.99 60.51
N ASP A 375 -66.13 -17.64 60.94
CA ASP A 375 -67.35 -17.74 60.15
C ASP A 375 -67.20 -17.10 58.77
N ILE A 376 -67.73 -17.81 57.77
CA ILE A 376 -67.71 -17.46 56.36
C ILE A 376 -68.54 -16.19 56.14
N HIS A 377 -67.90 -15.02 56.12
CA HIS A 377 -68.43 -13.87 55.39
C HIS A 377 -67.75 -13.80 54.03
N VAL A 378 -68.45 -14.32 53.01
CA VAL A 378 -68.07 -14.18 51.60
C VAL A 378 -68.10 -12.69 51.23
N PRO A 379 -66.99 -12.07 50.76
CA PRO A 379 -67.05 -10.85 49.99
C PRO A 379 -67.17 -11.20 48.50
N PRO A 380 -67.80 -10.34 47.69
CA PRO A 380 -68.26 -10.69 46.36
C PRO A 380 -67.11 -10.78 45.35
N PHE A 381 -67.33 -11.64 44.36
CA PHE A 381 -66.67 -11.68 43.05
C PHE A 381 -66.11 -10.31 42.64
N CYS A 382 -64.81 -10.25 42.37
CA CYS A 382 -64.25 -9.19 41.55
C CYS A 382 -63.80 -9.81 40.22
N GLU A 383 -64.34 -9.21 39.17
CA GLU A 383 -64.28 -9.57 37.78
C GLU A 383 -62.85 -9.64 37.24
N ASN A 384 -62.68 -10.51 36.25
CA ASN A 384 -61.53 -10.56 35.36
C ASN A 384 -61.31 -9.18 34.71
N PRO A 385 -60.08 -8.65 34.67
CA PRO A 385 -59.69 -7.74 33.62
C PRO A 385 -59.13 -8.57 32.46
N SER A 386 -59.95 -8.69 31.42
CA SER A 386 -59.49 -8.77 30.04
C SER A 386 -58.35 -7.78 29.79
N TYR A 387 -57.21 -8.23 29.27
CA TYR A 387 -56.39 -7.38 28.41
C TYR A 387 -55.69 -8.19 27.32
N SER A 388 -55.70 -7.56 26.16
CA SER A 388 -55.16 -7.94 24.85
C SER A 388 -53.68 -8.28 24.82
#